data_AF-A0A4V1CKF8-F1
#
_entry.id   AF-A0A4V1CKF8-F1
#
_cell.length_a   1.000
_cell.length_b   1.000
_cell.length_c   1.000
_cell.angle_alpha   90.00
_cell.angle_beta   90.00
_cell.angle_gamma   90.00
#
_symmetry.space_group_name_H-M   'P 1'
#
loop_
_entity.id
_entity.type
_entity.pdbx_description
1 polymer ?
#
loop_
_entity_poly.entity_id
_entity_poly.type
_entity_poly.pdbx_seq_one_letter_code
_entity_poly.pdbx_strand_id
1 'polypeptide(L)'
;MLKKRLAAANGVATKLSDAERAIDDAIAKVGALMTHLPEAQSAANVSPVVGDNAYDDLQAAISSLFTTRSRMVAFHHKVDDIRNQMGLRRFRIVGTGDAAKILEPQGLNDDAATSSGDVRAA
;
A
#
# COMPACT_ATOMS: atom_id res chain seq x y z
N MET A 1 -11.66 -25.74 -6.18
CA MET A 1 -10.71 -25.13 -5.21
C MET A 1 -10.00 -23.86 -5.71
N LEU A 2 -9.63 -23.75 -6.99
CA LEU A 2 -8.94 -22.56 -7.55
C LEU A 2 -9.67 -21.22 -7.29
N LYS A 3 -10.97 -21.13 -7.61
CA LYS A 3 -11.77 -19.91 -7.41
C LYS A 3 -11.73 -19.37 -5.98
N LYS A 4 -11.79 -20.26 -4.96
CA LYS A 4 -11.71 -19.89 -3.55
C LYS A 4 -10.33 -19.30 -3.19
N ARG A 5 -9.25 -19.90 -3.69
CA ARG A 5 -7.87 -19.39 -3.47
C ARG A 5 -7.65 -18.03 -4.14
N LEU A 6 -8.17 -17.83 -5.35
CA LEU A 6 -8.10 -16.54 -6.05
C LEU A 6 -8.88 -15.45 -5.31
N ALA A 7 -10.10 -15.74 -4.88
CA ALA A 7 -10.90 -14.81 -4.10
C ALA A 7 -10.19 -14.40 -2.79
N ALA A 8 -9.59 -15.36 -2.09
CA ALA A 8 -8.80 -15.08 -0.89
C ALA A 8 -7.57 -14.22 -1.20
N ALA A 9 -6.80 -14.56 -2.24
CA ALA A 9 -5.60 -13.82 -2.63
C ALA A 9 -5.92 -12.37 -3.04
N ASN A 10 -6.99 -12.15 -3.82
CA ASN A 10 -7.46 -10.80 -4.17
C ASN A 10 -7.89 -10.03 -2.92
N GLY A 11 -8.63 -10.67 -2.01
CA GLY A 11 -9.09 -10.03 -0.77
C GLY A 11 -7.94 -9.59 0.16
N VAL A 12 -6.86 -10.38 0.22
CA VAL A 12 -5.63 -10.03 0.93
C VAL A 12 -4.90 -8.88 0.22
N ALA A 13 -4.73 -8.96 -1.11
CA ALA A 13 -4.02 -7.94 -1.88
C ALA A 13 -4.66 -6.56 -1.76
N THR A 14 -6.00 -6.46 -1.88
CA THR A 14 -6.72 -5.20 -1.68
C THR A 14 -6.44 -4.60 -0.30
N LYS A 15 -6.60 -5.40 0.78
CA LYS A 15 -6.40 -4.91 2.16
C LYS A 15 -4.96 -4.52 2.43
N LEU A 16 -4.01 -5.26 1.86
CA LEU A 16 -2.60 -4.92 1.96
C LEU A 16 -2.30 -3.58 1.30
N SER A 17 -2.78 -3.37 0.07
CA SER A 17 -2.62 -2.10 -0.64
C SER A 17 -3.28 -0.93 0.10
N ASP A 18 -4.48 -1.14 0.66
CA ASP A 18 -5.17 -0.11 1.46
C ASP A 18 -4.37 0.25 2.72
N ALA A 19 -3.81 -0.75 3.40
CA ALA A 19 -2.98 -0.54 4.58
C ALA A 19 -1.66 0.18 4.27
N GLU A 20 -0.96 -0.21 3.20
CA GLU A 20 0.25 0.47 2.72
C GLU A 20 -0.03 1.94 2.40
N ARG A 21 -1.12 2.22 1.69
CA ARG A 21 -1.55 3.59 1.39
C ARG A 21 -1.89 4.38 2.66
N ALA A 22 -2.59 3.79 3.61
CA ALA A 22 -2.94 4.47 4.86
C ALA A 22 -1.69 4.89 5.67
N ILE A 23 -0.64 4.06 5.65
CA ILE A 23 0.65 4.38 6.28
C ILE A 23 1.32 5.55 5.56
N ASP A 24 1.30 5.56 4.23
CA ASP A 24 1.88 6.63 3.42
C ASP A 24 1.16 7.98 3.64
N ASP A 25 -0.17 7.94 3.69
CA ASP A 25 -1.00 9.11 4.03
C ASP A 25 -0.70 9.60 5.46
N ALA A 26 -0.42 8.71 6.40
CA ALA A 26 -0.03 9.06 7.77
C ALA A 26 1.36 9.72 7.80
N ILE A 27 2.34 9.16 7.09
CA ILE A 27 3.69 9.73 6.96
C ILE A 27 3.61 11.17 6.42
N ALA A 28 2.82 11.39 5.37
CA ALA A 28 2.66 12.72 4.77
C ALA A 28 2.10 13.74 5.77
N LYS A 29 1.03 13.38 6.50
CA LYS A 29 0.40 14.27 7.49
C LYS A 29 1.30 14.57 8.68
N VAL A 30 1.98 13.56 9.21
CA VAL A 30 2.91 13.74 10.34
C VAL A 30 4.15 14.53 9.91
N GLY A 31 4.66 14.30 8.69
CA GLY A 31 5.74 15.10 8.12
C GLY A 31 5.38 16.59 8.01
N ALA A 32 4.18 16.91 7.52
CA ALA A 32 3.70 18.30 7.46
C ALA A 32 3.59 18.95 8.86
N LEU A 33 3.13 18.18 9.86
CA LEU A 33 3.11 18.65 11.25
C LEU A 33 4.52 18.93 11.79
N MET A 34 5.47 18.02 11.50
CA MET A 34 6.86 18.14 11.94
C MET A 34 7.55 19.38 11.39
N THR A 35 7.28 19.75 10.13
CA THR A 35 7.84 20.96 9.52
C THR A 35 7.15 22.23 10.00
N HIS A 36 5.85 22.17 10.34
CA HIS A 36 5.08 23.35 10.72
C HIS A 36 5.26 23.75 12.19
N LEU A 37 5.51 22.80 13.09
CA LEU A 37 5.61 23.07 14.53
C LEU A 37 6.67 24.14 14.90
N PRO A 38 7.89 24.15 14.31
CA PRO A 38 8.86 25.21 14.56
C PRO A 38 8.41 26.59 14.08
N GLU A 39 7.73 26.66 12.92
CA GLU A 39 7.17 27.90 12.38
C GLU A 39 6.11 28.47 13.32
N ALA A 40 5.21 27.61 13.81
CA ALA A 40 4.15 27.98 14.74
C ALA A 40 4.71 28.48 16.09
N GLN A 41 5.75 27.82 16.63
CA GLN A 41 6.44 28.25 17.84
C GLN A 41 7.10 29.62 17.66
N SER A 42 7.79 29.83 16.53
CA SER A 42 8.40 31.11 16.20
C SER A 42 7.36 32.22 16.08
N ALA A 43 6.24 31.96 15.40
CA ALA A 43 5.15 32.94 15.24
C ALA A 43 4.48 33.31 16.57
N ALA A 44 4.41 32.36 17.51
CA ALA A 44 3.88 32.56 18.85
C ALA A 44 4.89 33.15 19.85
N ASN A 45 6.14 33.42 19.43
CA ASN A 45 7.23 33.86 20.29
C ASN A 45 7.47 32.93 21.51
N VAL A 46 7.29 31.62 21.28
CA VAL A 46 7.51 30.57 22.29
C VAL A 46 8.98 30.13 22.24
N SER A 47 9.63 30.08 23.40
CA SER A 47 11.00 29.58 23.51
C SER A 47 11.07 28.11 23.02
N PRO A 48 12.06 27.74 22.19
CA PRO A 48 12.26 26.36 21.74
C PRO A 48 12.36 25.35 22.89
N VAL A 49 12.88 25.79 24.05
CA VAL A 49 13.04 24.95 25.26
C VAL A 49 11.70 24.47 25.81
N VAL A 50 10.60 25.20 25.58
CA VAL A 50 9.26 24.84 26.07
C VAL A 50 8.66 23.65 25.30
N GLY A 51 9.11 23.40 24.07
CA GLY A 51 8.58 22.37 23.19
C GLY A 51 9.50 21.17 22.96
N ASP A 52 10.70 21.15 23.55
CA ASP A 52 11.76 20.18 23.23
C ASP A 52 11.29 18.72 23.37
N ASN A 53 10.72 18.37 24.52
CA ASN A 53 10.19 17.01 24.76
C ASN A 53 9.08 16.61 23.77
N ALA A 54 8.32 17.57 23.21
CA ALA A 54 7.28 17.27 22.24
C ALA A 54 7.86 16.94 20.85
N TYR A 55 9.05 17.46 20.51
CA TYR A 55 9.76 17.09 19.29
C TYR A 55 10.30 15.67 19.35
N ASP A 56 10.77 15.22 20.53
CA ASP A 56 11.18 13.83 20.73
C ASP A 56 10.03 12.84 20.46
N ASP A 57 8.84 13.12 21.00
CA ASP A 57 7.65 12.31 20.75
C ASP A 57 7.25 12.33 19.26
N LEU A 58 7.32 13.48 18.60
CA LEU A 58 7.01 13.62 17.18
C LEU A 58 8.02 12.88 16.29
N GLN A 59 9.31 12.94 16.63
CA GLN A 59 10.37 12.18 15.98
C GLN A 59 10.16 10.67 16.15
N ALA A 60 9.83 10.22 17.36
CA ALA A 60 9.55 8.81 17.63
C ALA A 60 8.34 8.30 16.85
N ALA A 61 7.29 9.12 16.75
CA ALA A 61 6.08 8.81 15.97
C ALA A 61 6.39 8.65 14.48
N ILE A 62 7.07 9.62 13.85
CA ILE A 62 7.38 9.54 12.41
C ILE A 62 8.36 8.40 12.09
N SER A 63 9.35 8.15 12.95
CA SER A 63 10.28 7.02 12.79
C SER A 63 9.56 5.66 12.86
N SER A 64 8.57 5.55 13.75
CA SER A 64 7.72 4.36 13.86
C SER A 64 6.88 4.13 12.62
N LEU A 65 6.37 5.19 11.98
CA LEU A 65 5.64 5.08 10.71
C LEU A 65 6.55 4.56 9.57
N PHE A 66 7.76 5.09 9.43
CA PHE A 66 8.72 4.60 8.42
C PHE A 66 9.12 3.14 8.68
N THR A 67 9.36 2.77 9.94
CA THR A 67 9.61 1.37 10.32
C THR A 67 8.44 0.46 9.95
N THR A 68 7.21 0.93 10.18
CA THR A 68 5.98 0.20 9.83
C THR A 68 5.87 0.03 8.31
N ARG A 69 6.12 1.09 7.53
CA ARG A 69 6.18 1.03 6.06
C ARG A 69 7.16 -0.04 5.58
N SER A 70 8.39 -0.05 6.08
CA SER A 70 9.38 -1.08 5.72
C SER A 70 8.93 -2.50 6.05
N ARG A 71 8.27 -2.69 7.20
CA ARG A 71 7.70 -3.99 7.59
C ARG A 71 6.56 -4.43 6.67
N MET A 72 5.71 -3.50 6.22
CA MET A 72 4.63 -3.79 5.27
C MET A 72 5.16 -4.19 3.90
N VAL A 73 6.18 -3.52 3.39
CA VAL A 73 6.86 -3.93 2.15
C VAL A 73 7.47 -5.33 2.28
N ALA A 74 8.15 -5.63 3.39
CA ALA A 74 8.67 -6.97 3.64
C ALA A 74 7.56 -8.02 3.75
N PHE A 75 6.41 -7.67 4.34
CA PHE A 75 5.23 -8.51 4.41
C PHE A 75 4.61 -8.74 3.03
N HIS A 76 4.55 -7.72 2.17
CA HIS A 76 4.11 -7.82 0.78
C HIS A 76 4.88 -8.90 0.02
N HIS A 77 6.22 -8.88 0.08
CA HIS A 77 7.04 -9.89 -0.58
C HIS A 77 6.72 -11.30 -0.06
N LYS A 78 6.57 -11.48 1.25
CA LYS A 78 6.22 -12.77 1.85
C LYS A 78 4.85 -13.28 1.40
N VAL A 79 3.85 -12.42 1.25
CA VAL A 79 2.53 -12.87 0.78
C VAL A 79 2.51 -13.18 -0.72
N ASP A 80 3.37 -12.55 -1.53
CA ASP A 80 3.58 -12.94 -2.94
C ASP A 80 4.27 -14.32 -3.04
N ASP A 81 5.21 -14.63 -2.16
CA ASP A 81 5.78 -15.98 -2.06
C ASP A 81 4.72 -17.02 -1.68
N ILE A 82 3.84 -16.71 -0.73
CA ILE A 82 2.72 -17.60 -0.36
C ILE A 82 1.78 -17.80 -1.55
N ARG A 83 1.47 -16.74 -2.32
CA ARG A 83 0.70 -16.85 -3.58
C ARG A 83 1.37 -17.83 -4.55
N ASN A 84 2.69 -17.77 -4.69
CA ASN A 84 3.44 -18.69 -5.55
C ASN A 84 3.32 -20.14 -5.07
N GLN A 85 3.48 -20.39 -3.76
CA GLN A 85 3.33 -21.71 -3.14
C GLN A 85 1.90 -22.27 -3.26
N MET A 86 0.88 -21.41 -3.28
CA MET A 86 -0.51 -21.81 -3.52
C MET A 86 -0.81 -22.16 -4.99
N GLY A 87 0.17 -22.10 -5.88
CA GLY A 87 0.00 -22.37 -7.32
C GLY A 87 -0.66 -21.23 -8.08
N LEU A 88 -0.64 -20.00 -7.53
CA LEU A 88 -1.27 -18.82 -8.13
C LEU A 88 -0.28 -17.92 -8.89
N ARG A 89 0.97 -18.38 -9.10
CA ARG A 89 2.03 -17.63 -9.79
C ARG A 89 1.61 -17.12 -11.17
N ARG A 90 0.89 -17.94 -11.93
CA ARG A 90 0.39 -17.63 -13.29
C ARG A 90 -0.98 -16.99 -13.31
N PHE A 91 -1.47 -16.48 -12.18
CA PHE A 91 -2.80 -15.88 -12.11
C PHE A 91 -2.69 -14.42 -11.71
N ARG A 92 -3.42 -13.54 -12.39
CA ARG A 92 -3.55 -12.14 -12.01
C ARG A 92 -4.22 -12.04 -10.63
N ILE A 93 -3.61 -11.28 -9.73
CA ILE A 93 -4.21 -10.90 -8.45
C ILE A 93 -4.70 -9.46 -8.57
N VAL A 94 -6.00 -9.26 -8.37
CA VAL A 94 -6.65 -7.95 -8.44
C VAL A 94 -6.54 -7.30 -7.06
N GLY A 95 -6.00 -6.09 -6.99
CA GLY A 95 -5.77 -5.36 -5.73
C GLY A 95 -4.31 -4.93 -5.50
N THR A 96 -3.38 -5.27 -6.38
CA THR A 96 -2.02 -4.72 -6.35
C THR A 96 -2.03 -3.32 -6.95
N GLY A 97 -1.76 -2.27 -6.15
CA GLY A 97 -1.56 -0.89 -6.64
C GLY A 97 -0.33 -0.72 -7.55
N ASP A 98 0.41 -1.79 -7.79
CA ASP A 98 1.59 -1.84 -8.61
C ASP A 98 1.21 -1.95 -10.09
N ALA A 99 1.06 -0.80 -10.77
CA ALA A 99 0.85 -0.76 -12.21
C ALA A 99 1.96 -1.51 -12.99
N ALA A 100 3.16 -1.64 -12.40
CA ALA A 100 4.27 -2.41 -12.97
C ALA A 100 3.96 -3.91 -13.11
N LYS A 101 3.09 -4.49 -12.25
CA LYS A 101 2.65 -5.90 -12.35
C LYS A 101 1.49 -6.10 -13.35
N ILE A 102 0.96 -5.03 -13.92
CA ILE A 102 -0.11 -5.04 -14.93
C ILE A 102 0.46 -5.00 -16.35
N LEU A 103 1.65 -4.43 -16.54
CA LEU A 103 2.24 -4.20 -17.86
C LEU A 103 2.88 -5.45 -18.50
N GLU A 104 3.08 -6.53 -17.75
CA GLU A 104 3.35 -7.84 -18.32
C GLU A 104 2.21 -8.82 -17.98
N PRO A 105 1.26 -9.06 -18.91
CA PRO A 105 0.25 -10.09 -18.74
C PRO A 105 0.91 -11.47 -18.90
N GLN A 106 1.57 -11.95 -17.85
CA GLN A 106 2.12 -13.32 -17.82
C GLN A 106 1.16 -14.32 -17.15
N GLY A 107 -0.13 -13.98 -17.02
CA GLY A 107 -1.09 -14.77 -16.26
C GLY A 107 -2.30 -15.23 -17.08
N LEU A 108 -2.79 -16.44 -16.80
CA LEU A 108 -3.95 -17.10 -17.43
C LEU A 108 -5.32 -16.40 -17.21
N ASN A 109 -5.33 -15.22 -16.62
CA ASN A 109 -6.55 -14.44 -16.35
C ASN A 109 -6.63 -13.24 -17.30
N ASP A 110 -6.41 -13.50 -18.58
CA ASP A 110 -6.72 -12.54 -19.61
C ASP A 110 -8.24 -12.52 -19.77
N ASP A 111 -8.90 -11.53 -19.18
CA ASP A 111 -10.33 -11.25 -19.39
C ASP A 111 -10.63 -10.78 -20.85
N ALA A 112 -9.75 -11.09 -21.80
CA ALA A 112 -9.82 -10.74 -23.22
C ALA A 112 -10.64 -11.75 -24.06
N ALA A 113 -11.47 -12.60 -23.44
CA ALA A 113 -12.22 -13.65 -24.14
C ALA A 113 -13.75 -13.51 -24.08
N THR A 114 -14.32 -12.31 -23.89
CA THR A 114 -15.79 -12.12 -23.96
C THR A 114 -16.26 -10.86 -24.69
N SER A 115 -15.59 -10.45 -25.79
CA SER A 115 -16.16 -9.46 -26.74
C SER A 115 -16.37 -10.00 -28.16
N SER A 116 -16.26 -11.31 -28.39
CA SER A 116 -16.59 -11.93 -29.68
C SER A 116 -17.91 -12.69 -29.58
N GLY A 117 -19.02 -11.97 -29.61
CA GLY A 117 -20.35 -12.58 -29.59
C GLY A 117 -21.44 -11.51 -29.66
N ASP A 118 -21.55 -10.86 -30.82
CA ASP A 118 -22.82 -10.38 -31.42
C ASP A 118 -22.58 -9.19 -32.35
N VAL A 119 -22.07 -9.47 -33.57
CA VAL A 119 -22.47 -8.70 -34.76
C VAL A 119 -22.51 -9.66 -35.96
N ARG A 120 -23.43 -10.63 -35.93
CA ARG A 120 -23.93 -11.31 -37.13
C ARG A 120 -25.33 -11.86 -36.87
N ALA A 121 -26.34 -11.03 -37.11
CA ALA A 121 -27.63 -11.47 -37.63
C ALA A 121 -28.47 -10.26 -38.09
N ALA A 122 -28.82 -10.29 -39.39
CA ALA A 122 -29.84 -9.52 -40.12
C ALA A 122 -29.64 -8.00 -40.26
#